data_AF-A0A8S9PSV0-F1
#
_entry.id   AF-A0A8S9PSV0-F1
#
_cell.length_a   1.000
_cell.length_b   1.000
_cell.length_c   1.000
_cell.angle_alpha   90.00
_cell.angle_beta   90.00
_cell.angle_gamma   90.00
#
_symmetry.space_group_name_H-M   'P 1'
#
loop_
_entity.id
_entity.type
_entity.pdbx_description
1 polymer ?
#
loop_
_entity_poly.entity_id
_entity_poly.type
_entity_poly.pdbx_seq_one_letter_code
_entity_poly.pdbx_strand_id
1 'polypeptide(L)'
;MSASSSSFIPKFDVFLSFSSEEDTAKTFVTDLFSSLSEKGITTYYKDEKLEEGVSSSGSDLSKCIRDSKLAVVVVSESYPTSVLCLNELQTILNLHDEDQLSVLLIFYGVETSNIRKQTGEYAEPFRNLGEQYSAEKVQSWRRVLTKLTGISGLDSRFWSREAEMVDLITNEISLVISNKPISPSTFKADGPVAMDRHMHALHELLDLNSNKEVRLVGICGLGGVGKTTLARYAYEEMSVNFHVHMFVDNSEKNYHQDHQETFTSGEIQEDAQTAVIKSALGQRRGMLVIDCVDNLQQLKDIAEIVGWFGSGSRVIFITQEKSLLDEVGVEHVYELQSLRYDEALQLFCRSAFNQQHPPTSFESLALRAVQIACFLPLTLKILGSSLHGKDERTWEEELQKLEGDQEKTIIEVMKKSYARANEE
;
A
#
# COMPACT_ATOMS: atom_id res chain seq x y z
N MET A 1 24.34 19.66 35.19
CA MET A 1 25.07 19.11 34.04
C MET A 1 24.02 18.73 33.02
N SER A 2 23.87 19.56 31.99
CA SER A 2 22.87 19.36 30.95
C SER A 2 23.34 18.23 30.04
N ALA A 3 22.54 17.16 29.92
CA ALA A 3 22.80 16.09 28.98
C ALA A 3 22.55 16.60 27.56
N SER A 4 23.62 16.71 26.78
CA SER A 4 23.55 17.06 25.36
C SER A 4 22.84 15.92 24.61
N SER A 5 21.65 16.19 24.09
CA SER A 5 20.98 15.33 23.11
C SER A 5 21.74 15.41 21.78
N SER A 6 22.66 14.47 21.54
CA SER A 6 23.23 14.29 20.21
C SER A 6 22.14 13.73 19.30
N SER A 7 21.61 14.56 18.40
CA SER A 7 20.78 14.08 17.29
C SER A 7 21.62 13.10 16.45
N PHE A 8 21.32 11.80 16.56
CA PHE A 8 21.94 10.76 15.74
C PHE A 8 21.53 11.01 14.29
N ILE A 9 22.49 11.33 13.44
CA ILE A 9 22.29 11.42 11.99
C ILE A 9 22.58 10.02 11.44
N PRO A 10 21.58 9.31 10.87
CA PRO A 10 21.81 8.00 10.26
C PRO A 10 22.84 8.11 9.14
N LYS A 11 23.78 7.18 9.10
CA LYS A 11 24.85 7.12 8.10
C LYS A 11 24.43 6.33 6.86
N PHE A 12 23.50 5.39 7.04
CA PHE A 12 22.93 4.57 5.98
C PHE A 12 21.41 4.76 5.96
N ASP A 13 20.80 4.59 4.80
CA ASP A 13 19.35 4.60 4.68
C ASP A 13 18.77 3.21 5.00
N VAL A 14 19.43 2.15 4.54
CA VAL A 14 18.95 0.76 4.69
C VAL A 14 20.04 -0.15 5.25
N PHE A 15 19.68 -1.00 6.21
CA PHE A 15 20.44 -2.20 6.59
C PHE A 15 19.76 -3.44 5.98
N LEU A 16 20.46 -4.21 5.15
CA LEU A 16 19.98 -5.46 4.56
C LEU A 16 20.55 -6.65 5.35
N SER A 17 19.66 -7.42 5.98
CA SER A 17 19.98 -8.67 6.68
C SER A 17 19.45 -9.87 5.89
N PHE A 18 20.34 -10.79 5.53
CA PHE A 18 20.01 -11.98 4.75
C PHE A 18 21.07 -13.06 4.96
N SER A 19 20.75 -14.32 4.65
CA SER A 19 21.72 -15.42 4.69
C SER A 19 22.54 -15.47 3.41
N SER A 20 23.87 -15.56 3.52
CA SER A 20 24.77 -15.47 2.36
C SER A 20 25.25 -16.84 1.82
N GLU A 21 24.86 -17.92 2.49
CA GLU A 21 25.04 -19.31 2.05
C GLU A 21 24.27 -19.56 0.72
N GLU A 22 24.57 -20.66 0.02
CA GLU A 22 24.05 -20.99 -1.32
C GLU A 22 22.52 -21.14 -1.36
N ASP A 23 21.82 -20.01 -1.32
CA ASP A 23 20.38 -19.87 -1.28
C ASP A 23 19.92 -19.05 -2.49
N THR A 24 18.77 -19.39 -3.05
CA THR A 24 18.15 -18.66 -4.17
C THR A 24 17.88 -17.20 -3.82
N ALA A 25 17.74 -16.89 -2.53
CA ALA A 25 17.62 -15.54 -2.01
C ALA A 25 18.80 -14.62 -2.34
N LYS A 26 20.01 -15.15 -2.60
CA LYS A 26 21.18 -14.32 -2.91
C LYS A 26 21.00 -13.52 -4.22
N THR A 27 20.38 -14.14 -5.23
CA THR A 27 20.07 -13.46 -6.49
C THR A 27 19.06 -12.34 -6.25
N PHE A 28 17.96 -12.63 -5.56
CA PHE A 28 16.94 -11.66 -5.19
C PHE A 28 17.52 -10.47 -4.41
N VAL A 29 18.36 -10.72 -3.41
CA VAL A 29 19.00 -9.67 -2.61
C VAL A 29 19.94 -8.81 -3.46
N THR A 30 20.64 -9.40 -4.43
CA THR A 30 21.53 -8.68 -5.34
C THR A 30 20.73 -7.74 -6.26
N ASP A 31 19.59 -8.21 -6.77
CA ASP A 31 18.69 -7.41 -7.60
C ASP A 31 18.08 -6.26 -6.77
N LEU A 32 17.64 -6.55 -5.55
CA LEU A 32 17.13 -5.56 -4.61
C LEU A 32 18.18 -4.50 -4.27
N PHE A 33 19.41 -4.91 -3.97
CA PHE A 33 20.52 -3.98 -3.71
C PHE A 33 20.81 -3.08 -4.92
N SER A 34 20.79 -3.65 -6.13
CA SER A 34 21.01 -2.92 -7.37
C SER A 34 19.91 -1.88 -7.59
N SER A 35 18.64 -2.29 -7.45
CA SER A 35 17.47 -1.41 -7.57
C SER A 35 17.48 -0.27 -6.54
N LEU A 36 17.86 -0.55 -5.28
CA LEU A 36 18.04 0.48 -4.25
C LEU A 36 19.15 1.47 -4.61
N SER A 37 20.29 0.95 -5.10
CA SER A 37 21.43 1.76 -5.51
C SER A 37 21.10 2.68 -6.69
N GLU A 38 20.32 2.21 -7.66
CA GLU A 38 19.83 3.00 -8.79
C GLU A 38 18.95 4.19 -8.34
N LYS A 39 18.22 4.03 -7.23
CA LYS A 39 17.45 5.11 -6.61
C LYS A 39 18.25 6.01 -5.67
N GLY A 40 19.56 5.81 -5.58
CA GLY A 40 20.45 6.59 -4.71
C GLY A 40 20.27 6.28 -3.22
N ILE A 41 19.69 5.13 -2.87
CA ILE A 41 19.45 4.71 -1.49
C ILE A 41 20.73 4.06 -0.93
N THR A 42 21.29 4.65 0.13
CA THR A 42 22.52 4.14 0.73
C THR A 42 22.24 2.88 1.56
N THR A 43 22.70 1.74 1.06
CA THR A 43 22.40 0.44 1.67
C THR A 43 23.66 -0.24 2.20
N TYR A 44 23.60 -0.72 3.44
CA TYR A 44 24.64 -1.52 4.06
C TYR A 44 24.19 -2.97 4.17
N TYR A 45 25.07 -3.90 3.79
CA TYR A 45 24.89 -5.33 4.04
C TYR A 45 26.25 -5.99 4.27
N LYS A 46 26.26 -7.18 4.88
CA LYS A 46 27.47 -7.96 5.12
C LYS A 46 27.40 -9.28 4.32
N ASP A 47 28.40 -9.54 3.47
CA ASP A 47 28.57 -10.85 2.80
C ASP A 47 29.52 -11.72 3.65
N GLU A 48 29.07 -12.89 4.11
CA GLU A 48 29.83 -13.75 5.02
C GLU A 48 31.10 -14.32 4.35
N LYS A 49 31.15 -14.38 3.01
CA LYS A 49 32.33 -14.89 2.26
C LYS A 49 33.54 -13.94 2.28
N LEU A 50 33.38 -12.70 2.76
CA LEU A 50 34.47 -11.71 2.81
C LEU A 50 35.29 -11.73 4.11
N GLU A 51 34.89 -12.50 5.13
CA GLU A 51 35.53 -12.45 6.47
C GLU A 51 36.36 -13.68 6.88
N GLU A 52 36.50 -14.74 6.06
CA GLU A 52 37.41 -15.84 6.38
C GLU A 52 38.90 -15.42 6.47
N GLY A 53 39.23 -14.15 6.20
CA GLY A 53 40.60 -13.63 6.18
C GLY A 53 41.04 -12.67 7.29
N VAL A 54 40.17 -12.09 8.14
CA VAL A 54 40.61 -11.00 9.04
C VAL A 54 39.99 -11.06 10.44
N SER A 55 40.79 -11.52 11.39
CA SER A 55 40.62 -11.13 12.79
C SER A 55 40.88 -9.63 12.96
N SER A 56 39.87 -8.90 13.44
CA SER A 56 39.97 -7.62 14.16
C SER A 56 40.25 -6.32 13.37
N SER A 57 39.18 -5.63 12.92
CA SER A 57 39.08 -4.14 13.01
C SER A 57 37.64 -3.59 12.80
N GLY A 58 36.78 -3.72 13.82
CA GLY A 58 36.09 -2.57 14.42
C GLY A 58 35.12 -1.68 13.61
N SER A 59 34.28 -2.21 12.72
CA SER A 59 32.92 -1.65 12.58
C SER A 59 31.96 -2.56 13.34
N ASP A 60 31.48 -2.09 14.49
CA ASP A 60 30.50 -2.81 15.28
C ASP A 60 29.22 -2.98 14.43
N LEU A 61 28.89 -4.21 14.07
CA LEU A 61 27.70 -4.55 13.27
C LEU A 61 26.43 -3.95 13.90
N SER A 62 26.38 -3.93 15.23
CA SER A 62 25.29 -3.29 15.98
C SER A 62 25.25 -1.78 15.77
N LYS A 63 26.39 -1.14 15.52
CA LYS A 63 26.47 0.28 15.16
C LYS A 63 25.99 0.52 13.73
N CYS A 64 26.31 -0.33 12.77
CA CYS A 64 25.78 -0.20 11.40
C CYS A 64 24.25 -0.35 11.38
N ILE A 65 23.70 -1.28 12.17
CA ILE A 65 22.24 -1.41 12.32
C ILE A 65 21.63 -0.15 12.94
N ARG A 66 22.25 0.40 13.99
CA ARG A 66 21.79 1.65 14.65
C ARG A 66 21.92 2.90 13.77
N ASP A 67 22.92 2.92 12.90
CA ASP A 67 23.19 4.04 11.99
C ASP A 67 22.31 3.98 10.72
N SER A 68 21.37 3.02 10.62
CA SER A 68 20.41 2.87 9.52
C SER A 68 19.02 3.40 9.87
N LYS A 69 18.27 3.90 8.88
CA LYS A 69 16.88 4.35 9.07
C LYS A 69 15.87 3.19 9.04
N LEU A 70 16.15 2.19 8.19
CA LEU A 70 15.30 1.04 7.96
C LEU A 70 16.16 -0.24 7.94
N ALA A 71 15.67 -1.32 8.56
CA ALA A 71 16.22 -2.65 8.36
C ALA A 71 15.29 -3.48 7.47
N VAL A 72 15.85 -4.08 6.42
CA VAL A 72 15.17 -5.04 5.55
C VAL A 72 15.72 -6.42 5.87
N VAL A 73 14.85 -7.33 6.32
CA VAL A 73 15.24 -8.69 6.71
C VAL A 73 14.66 -9.68 5.70
N VAL A 74 15.54 -10.34 4.95
CA VAL A 74 15.18 -11.37 3.97
C VAL A 74 15.39 -12.74 4.61
N VAL A 75 14.28 -13.32 5.07
CA VAL A 75 14.25 -14.63 5.72
C VAL A 75 14.09 -15.70 4.64
N SER A 76 15.18 -16.35 4.30
CA SER A 76 15.24 -17.49 3.39
C SER A 76 15.33 -18.82 4.15
N GLU A 77 15.46 -19.95 3.45
CA GLU A 77 15.54 -21.28 4.07
C GLU A 77 16.76 -21.40 5.01
N SER A 78 17.91 -20.84 4.62
CA SER A 78 19.12 -20.87 5.44
C SER A 78 19.17 -19.80 6.54
N TYR A 79 18.26 -18.82 6.54
CA TYR A 79 18.30 -17.70 7.49
C TYR A 79 18.19 -18.12 8.96
N PRO A 80 17.26 -19.00 9.37
CA PRO A 80 17.12 -19.42 10.76
C PRO A 80 18.33 -20.22 11.28
N THR A 81 19.26 -20.63 10.41
CA THR A 81 20.42 -21.45 10.76
C THR A 81 21.72 -20.66 10.81
N SER A 82 21.79 -19.46 10.22
CA SER A 82 22.97 -18.59 10.33
C SER A 82 23.01 -17.88 11.68
N VAL A 83 24.07 -18.15 12.45
CA VAL A 83 24.32 -17.51 13.75
C VAL A 83 24.49 -15.99 13.61
N LEU A 84 25.05 -15.53 12.48
CA LEU A 84 25.19 -14.09 12.21
C LEU A 84 23.80 -13.46 12.00
N CYS A 85 22.98 -14.02 11.11
CA CYS A 85 21.61 -13.56 10.87
C CYS A 85 20.76 -13.55 12.15
N LEU A 86 20.90 -14.57 13.01
CA LEU A 86 20.17 -14.65 14.28
C LEU A 86 20.60 -13.55 15.28
N ASN A 87 21.88 -13.19 15.32
CA ASN A 87 22.38 -12.11 16.19
C ASN A 87 22.01 -10.72 15.63
N GLU A 88 22.06 -10.54 14.31
CA GLU A 88 21.56 -9.34 13.63
C GLU A 88 20.08 -9.14 13.91
N LEU A 89 19.28 -10.17 13.69
CA LEU A 89 17.84 -10.16 13.93
C LEU A 89 17.51 -9.79 15.37
N GLN A 90 18.24 -10.35 16.34
CA GLN A 90 18.06 -10.00 17.74
C GLN A 90 18.29 -8.49 17.98
N THR A 91 19.34 -7.93 17.37
CA THR A 91 19.65 -6.49 17.49
C THR A 91 18.58 -5.63 16.83
N ILE A 92 18.16 -6.02 15.62
CA ILE A 92 17.10 -5.33 14.86
C ILE A 92 15.79 -5.31 15.64
N LEU A 93 15.34 -6.45 16.17
CA LEU A 93 14.08 -6.52 16.92
C LEU A 93 14.14 -5.74 18.24
N ASN A 94 15.28 -5.71 18.93
CA ASN A 94 15.44 -4.89 20.12
C ASN A 94 15.31 -3.39 19.80
N LEU A 95 15.89 -2.92 18.69
CA LEU A 95 15.80 -1.52 18.26
C LEU A 95 14.41 -1.16 17.75
N HIS A 96 13.75 -2.10 17.08
CA HIS A 96 12.36 -1.96 16.64
C HIS A 96 11.41 -1.82 17.84
N ASP A 97 11.61 -2.60 18.91
CA ASP A 97 10.80 -2.51 20.13
C ASP A 97 10.95 -1.17 20.86
N GLU A 98 12.08 -0.48 20.66
CA GLU A 98 12.37 0.84 21.23
C GLU A 98 11.95 1.98 20.29
N ASP A 99 11.21 1.68 19.21
CA ASP A 99 10.80 2.61 18.15
C ASP A 99 11.99 3.38 17.49
N GLN A 100 13.20 2.79 17.54
CA GLN A 100 14.43 3.39 17.01
C GLN A 100 14.75 2.97 15.58
N LEU A 101 14.15 1.88 15.11
CA LEU A 101 14.46 1.29 13.80
C LEU A 101 13.20 0.70 13.17
N SER A 102 12.82 1.19 11.99
CA SER A 102 11.75 0.57 11.20
C SER A 102 12.25 -0.76 10.61
N VAL A 103 11.36 -1.74 10.48
CA VAL A 103 11.69 -3.08 9.97
C VAL A 103 10.74 -3.48 8.86
N LEU A 104 11.29 -3.92 7.72
CA LEU A 104 10.56 -4.55 6.63
C LEU A 104 10.98 -6.02 6.54
N LEU A 105 10.02 -6.94 6.61
CA LEU A 105 10.28 -8.37 6.54
C LEU A 105 9.92 -8.94 5.17
N ILE A 106 10.77 -9.83 4.67
CA ILE A 106 10.57 -10.57 3.42
C ILE A 106 10.79 -12.05 3.72
N PHE A 107 9.73 -12.86 3.67
CA PHE A 107 9.77 -14.31 3.75
C PHE A 107 9.98 -14.86 2.34
N TYR A 108 11.22 -15.25 2.03
CA TYR A 108 11.61 -15.66 0.70
C TYR A 108 11.62 -17.19 0.57
N GLY A 109 10.65 -17.73 -0.16
CA GLY A 109 10.55 -19.18 -0.43
C GLY A 109 10.19 -20.05 0.78
N VAL A 110 9.84 -19.44 1.92
CA VAL A 110 9.68 -20.12 3.21
C VAL A 110 8.28 -19.97 3.79
N GLU A 111 7.84 -20.99 4.53
CA GLU A 111 6.59 -20.95 5.28
C GLU A 111 6.80 -20.42 6.71
N THR A 112 6.10 -19.33 7.05
CA THR A 112 6.20 -18.68 8.37
C THR A 112 5.85 -19.60 9.54
N SER A 113 4.99 -20.60 9.31
CA SER A 113 4.59 -21.60 10.32
C SER A 113 5.78 -22.45 10.79
N ASN A 114 6.64 -22.86 9.86
CA ASN A 114 7.85 -23.63 10.12
C ASN A 114 8.90 -22.78 10.83
N ILE A 115 9.06 -21.51 10.43
CA ILE A 115 9.95 -20.55 11.11
C ILE A 115 9.49 -20.32 12.54
N ARG A 116 8.18 -20.13 12.78
CA ARG A 116 7.61 -19.81 14.10
C ARG A 116 7.85 -20.91 15.13
N LYS A 117 7.67 -22.17 14.70
CA LYS A 117 7.76 -23.36 15.55
C LYS A 117 9.14 -24.01 15.53
N GLN A 118 10.01 -23.60 14.61
CA GLN A 118 11.28 -24.26 14.29
C GLN A 118 11.09 -25.77 14.08
N THR A 119 10.06 -26.12 13.31
CA THR A 119 9.68 -27.50 12.96
C THR A 119 9.97 -27.80 11.50
N GLY A 120 9.92 -29.08 11.11
CA GLY A 120 10.21 -29.50 9.74
C GLY A 120 11.71 -29.35 9.44
N GLU A 121 12.03 -28.63 8.37
CA GLU A 121 13.38 -28.43 7.85
C GLU A 121 14.33 -27.73 8.84
N TYR A 122 13.79 -26.94 9.78
CA TYR A 122 14.58 -26.23 10.79
C TYR A 122 14.86 -27.04 12.06
N ALA A 123 14.25 -28.21 12.24
CA ALA A 123 14.32 -28.96 13.49
C ALA A 123 15.75 -29.50 13.78
N GLU A 124 16.38 -30.16 12.80
CA GLU A 124 17.73 -30.70 12.93
C GLU A 124 18.80 -29.59 13.02
N PRO A 125 18.78 -28.52 12.20
CA PRO A 125 19.69 -27.39 12.38
C PRO A 125 19.63 -26.74 13.77
N PHE A 126 18.42 -26.53 14.32
CA PHE A 126 18.28 -25.99 15.68
C PHE A 126 18.73 -26.93 16.78
N ARG A 127 18.66 -28.25 16.55
CA ARG A 127 19.24 -29.25 17.44
C ARG A 127 20.77 -29.15 17.45
N ASN A 128 21.39 -29.05 16.28
CA ASN A 128 22.85 -28.89 16.15
C ASN A 128 23.35 -27.59 16.80
N LEU A 129 22.62 -26.48 16.65
CA LEU A 129 22.92 -25.23 17.37
C LEU A 129 22.88 -25.43 18.90
N GLY A 130 21.98 -26.29 19.39
CA GLY A 130 21.88 -26.69 20.79
C GLY A 130 23.09 -27.46 21.33
N GLU A 131 23.85 -28.11 20.46
CA GLU A 131 25.08 -28.82 20.85
C GLU A 131 26.29 -27.88 20.92
N GLN A 132 26.25 -26.76 20.20
CA GLN A 132 27.36 -25.82 20.08
C GLN A 132 27.23 -24.57 20.98
N TYR A 133 26.01 -24.18 21.33
CA TYR A 133 25.72 -22.94 22.07
C TYR A 133 24.96 -23.20 23.37
N SER A 134 25.03 -22.26 24.30
CA SER A 134 24.30 -22.37 25.58
C SER A 134 22.79 -22.40 25.36
N ALA A 135 22.09 -23.13 26.23
CA ALA A 135 20.63 -23.25 26.19
C ALA A 135 19.94 -21.86 26.22
N GLU A 136 20.48 -20.93 27.00
CA GLU A 136 19.97 -19.55 27.08
C GLU A 136 20.06 -18.82 25.72
N LYS A 137 21.16 -18.98 24.99
CA LYS A 137 21.37 -18.33 23.69
C LYS A 137 20.43 -18.91 22.63
N VAL A 138 20.31 -20.23 22.58
CA VAL A 138 19.41 -20.92 21.66
C VAL A 138 17.94 -20.56 21.95
N GLN A 139 17.57 -20.47 23.23
CA GLN A 139 16.23 -20.04 23.63
C GLN A 139 15.96 -18.57 23.28
N SER A 140 16.98 -17.70 23.37
CA SER A 140 16.89 -16.33 22.89
C SER A 140 16.60 -16.27 21.39
N TRP A 141 17.32 -17.03 20.56
CA TRP A 141 17.09 -17.09 19.12
C TRP A 141 15.71 -17.63 18.75
N ARG A 142 15.24 -18.68 19.43
CA ARG A 142 13.86 -19.17 19.27
C ARG A 142 12.83 -18.07 19.53
N ARG A 143 13.00 -17.31 20.61
CA ARG A 143 12.10 -16.20 20.95
C ARG A 143 12.11 -15.11 19.88
N VAL A 144 13.28 -14.76 19.36
CA VAL A 144 13.44 -13.75 18.29
C VAL A 144 12.75 -14.22 17.01
N LEU A 145 12.92 -15.47 16.59
CA LEU A 145 12.22 -16.02 15.41
C LEU A 145 10.71 -16.11 15.59
N THR A 146 10.23 -16.57 16.75
CA THR A 146 8.79 -16.58 17.04
C THR A 146 8.23 -15.16 17.00
N LYS A 147 8.96 -14.18 17.54
CA LYS A 147 8.56 -12.78 17.51
C LYS A 147 8.54 -12.22 16.09
N LEU A 148 9.54 -12.56 15.27
CA LEU A 148 9.63 -12.17 13.87
C LEU A 148 8.37 -12.55 13.10
N THR A 149 7.84 -13.75 13.32
CA THR A 149 6.61 -14.22 12.64
C THR A 149 5.33 -13.53 13.11
N GLY A 150 5.38 -12.73 14.18
CA GLY A 150 4.28 -11.87 14.60
C GLY A 150 4.31 -10.47 13.98
N ILE A 151 5.37 -10.13 13.25
CA ILE A 151 5.52 -8.86 12.54
C ILE A 151 5.08 -9.08 11.08
N SER A 152 4.37 -8.11 10.52
CA SER A 152 3.92 -8.15 9.12
C SER A 152 5.11 -8.19 8.16
N GLY A 153 4.99 -8.99 7.10
CA GLY A 153 6.04 -9.15 6.09
C GLY A 153 5.51 -9.61 4.74
N LEU A 154 6.31 -9.39 3.69
CA LEU A 154 6.04 -9.82 2.33
C LEU A 154 6.45 -11.29 2.15
N ASP A 155 5.61 -12.10 1.52
CA ASP A 155 5.92 -13.51 1.23
C ASP A 155 6.13 -13.69 -0.28
N SER A 156 7.35 -14.09 -0.66
CA SER A 156 7.77 -14.16 -2.07
C SER A 156 6.99 -15.22 -2.87
N ARG A 157 6.39 -16.22 -2.19
CA ARG A 157 5.63 -17.29 -2.85
C ARG A 157 4.33 -16.78 -3.49
N PHE A 158 3.91 -15.56 -3.15
CA PHE A 158 2.75 -14.90 -3.76
C PHE A 158 3.10 -14.03 -4.96
N TRP A 159 4.36 -14.01 -5.39
CA TRP A 159 4.82 -13.21 -6.52
C TRP A 159 5.12 -14.10 -7.73
N SER A 160 4.52 -13.77 -8.87
CA SER A 160 4.76 -14.51 -10.12
C SER A 160 6.08 -14.13 -10.79
N ARG A 161 6.60 -12.91 -10.49
CA ARG A 161 7.87 -12.39 -10.99
C ARG A 161 8.62 -11.65 -9.89
N GLU A 162 9.88 -12.02 -9.69
CA GLU A 162 10.74 -11.41 -8.66
C GLU A 162 11.04 -9.94 -8.94
N ALA A 163 11.15 -9.55 -10.21
CA ALA A 163 11.37 -8.16 -10.62
C ALA A 163 10.25 -7.22 -10.11
N GLU A 164 8.99 -7.67 -10.18
CA GLU A 164 7.84 -6.87 -9.71
C GLU A 164 7.89 -6.69 -8.18
N MET A 165 8.35 -7.73 -7.46
CA MET A 165 8.54 -7.68 -6.02
C MET A 165 9.67 -6.71 -5.64
N VAL A 166 10.80 -6.78 -6.35
CA VAL A 166 11.95 -5.87 -6.17
C VAL A 166 11.52 -4.43 -6.43
N ASP A 167 10.81 -4.16 -7.52
CA ASP A 167 10.32 -2.81 -7.83
C ASP A 167 9.40 -2.27 -6.74
N LEU A 168 8.45 -3.08 -6.24
CA LEU A 168 7.56 -2.68 -5.16
C LEU A 168 8.35 -2.35 -3.87
N ILE A 169 9.26 -3.22 -3.47
CA ILE A 169 10.07 -3.04 -2.26
C ILE A 169 10.93 -1.79 -2.38
N THR A 170 11.62 -1.61 -3.50
CA THR A 170 12.46 -0.44 -3.75
C THR A 170 11.65 0.86 -3.77
N ASN A 171 10.44 0.85 -4.34
CA ASN A 171 9.50 1.99 -4.26
C ASN A 171 9.10 2.30 -2.82
N GLU A 172 8.74 1.28 -2.04
CA GLU A 172 8.32 1.43 -0.65
C GLU A 172 9.43 1.98 0.24
N ILE A 173 10.63 1.42 0.13
CA ILE A 173 11.82 1.87 0.85
C ILE A 173 12.16 3.33 0.48
N SER A 174 12.08 3.69 -0.80
CA SER A 174 12.30 5.06 -1.27
C SER A 174 11.33 6.05 -0.62
N LEU A 175 10.06 5.69 -0.46
CA LEU A 175 9.07 6.54 0.19
C LEU A 175 9.42 6.75 1.67
N VAL A 176 9.74 5.66 2.38
CA VAL A 176 10.11 5.69 3.81
C VAL A 176 11.35 6.56 4.07
N ILE A 177 12.38 6.47 3.23
CA ILE A 177 13.65 7.19 3.41
C ILE A 177 13.54 8.68 3.09
N SER A 178 12.66 9.04 2.14
CA SER A 178 12.56 10.40 1.60
C SER A 178 12.10 11.46 2.63
N ASN A 179 11.68 11.07 3.84
CA ASN A 179 11.37 11.98 4.95
C ASN A 179 10.47 13.16 4.53
N LYS A 180 9.54 12.97 3.59
CA LYS A 180 8.39 13.88 3.51
C LYS A 180 7.52 13.57 4.73
N PRO A 181 7.42 14.47 5.72
CA PRO A 181 6.57 14.22 6.85
C PRO A 181 5.16 14.01 6.32
N ILE A 182 4.61 12.83 6.55
CA ILE A 182 3.18 12.65 6.70
C ILE A 182 2.84 13.52 7.89
N SER A 183 2.47 14.78 7.65
CA SER A 183 1.80 15.54 8.69
C SER A 183 0.52 14.76 8.97
N PRO A 184 0.27 14.30 10.21
CA PRO A 184 -1.05 13.84 10.58
C PRO A 184 -1.93 15.08 10.70
N SER A 185 -2.27 15.69 9.57
CA SER A 185 -3.33 16.68 9.51
C SER A 185 -4.64 15.94 9.66
N THR A 186 -5.08 15.78 10.91
CA THR A 186 -6.49 15.60 11.27
C THR A 186 -7.27 14.60 10.41
N PHE A 187 -6.73 13.42 10.18
CA PHE A 187 -7.52 12.35 9.57
C PHE A 187 -8.35 11.67 10.65
N LYS A 188 -9.69 11.77 10.50
CA LYS A 188 -10.66 11.17 11.43
C LYS A 188 -10.28 9.69 11.63
N ALA A 189 -10.29 9.23 12.88
CA ALA A 189 -9.99 7.84 13.24
C ALA A 189 -10.89 6.80 12.55
N ASP A 190 -12.01 7.23 11.97
CA ASP A 190 -12.96 6.43 11.19
C ASP A 190 -12.82 6.59 9.66
N GLY A 191 -11.72 7.19 9.18
CA GLY A 191 -11.47 7.36 7.75
C GLY A 191 -11.33 6.04 6.98
N PRO A 192 -11.55 6.06 5.65
CA PRO A 192 -11.29 4.92 4.78
C PRO A 192 -9.84 4.45 4.95
N VAL A 193 -9.66 3.13 5.12
CA VAL A 193 -8.34 2.49 5.25
C VAL A 193 -7.47 2.84 4.03
N ALA A 194 -6.18 3.05 4.28
CA ALA A 194 -5.12 3.16 3.25
C ALA A 194 -5.09 4.43 2.38
N MET A 195 -5.77 5.51 2.74
CA MET A 195 -5.82 6.71 1.86
C MET A 195 -4.57 7.59 1.94
N ASP A 196 -3.79 7.57 3.01
CA ASP A 196 -2.70 8.54 3.25
C ASP A 196 -1.65 8.55 2.13
N ARG A 197 -1.18 7.37 1.70
CA ARG A 197 -0.18 7.24 0.61
C ARG A 197 -0.71 7.71 -0.73
N HIS A 198 -1.98 7.42 -1.02
CA HIS A 198 -2.64 7.79 -2.27
C HIS A 198 -2.93 9.29 -2.31
N MET A 199 -3.32 9.87 -1.17
CA MET A 199 -3.52 11.29 -1.01
C MET A 199 -2.22 12.07 -1.17
N HIS A 200 -1.11 11.56 -0.62
CA HIS A 200 0.19 12.18 -0.80
C HIS A 200 0.58 12.28 -2.29
N ALA A 201 0.47 11.16 -3.02
CA ALA A 201 0.76 11.13 -4.45
C ALA A 201 -0.16 12.10 -5.23
N LEU A 202 -1.45 12.14 -4.89
CA LEU A 202 -2.40 13.03 -5.55
C LEU A 202 -2.12 14.51 -5.24
N HIS A 203 -1.73 14.86 -4.01
CA HIS A 203 -1.31 16.21 -3.63
C HIS A 203 -0.11 16.68 -4.46
N GLU A 204 0.87 15.81 -4.69
CA GLU A 204 2.04 16.11 -5.54
C GLU A 204 1.64 16.36 -6.99
N LEU A 205 0.81 15.49 -7.56
CA LEU A 205 0.35 15.62 -8.94
C LEU A 205 -0.52 16.85 -9.15
N LEU A 206 -1.35 17.19 -8.16
CA LEU A 206 -2.15 18.40 -8.21
C LEU A 206 -1.26 19.65 -8.06
N ASP A 207 -0.19 19.61 -7.26
CA ASP A 207 0.67 20.75 -6.91
C ASP A 207 -0.17 22.03 -6.67
N LEU A 208 -0.97 21.98 -5.60
CA LEU A 208 -1.96 23.00 -5.24
C LEU A 208 -1.37 24.40 -5.00
N ASN A 209 -0.05 24.51 -4.86
CA ASN A 209 0.66 25.78 -4.66
C ASN A 209 0.88 26.55 -5.97
N SER A 210 0.82 25.89 -7.13
CA SER A 210 0.98 26.54 -8.43
C SER A 210 -0.32 27.20 -8.90
N ASN A 211 -0.29 28.51 -9.15
CA ASN A 211 -1.43 29.26 -9.68
C ASN A 211 -1.25 29.69 -11.15
N LYS A 212 -0.38 28.99 -11.90
CA LYS A 212 0.02 29.39 -13.27
C LYS A 212 -0.83 28.76 -14.37
N GLU A 213 -1.43 27.61 -14.10
CA GLU A 213 -2.08 26.77 -15.12
C GLU A 213 -3.39 26.15 -14.61
N VAL A 214 -4.19 25.67 -15.55
CA VAL A 214 -5.25 24.70 -15.29
C VAL A 214 -4.60 23.33 -15.42
N ARG A 215 -4.47 22.60 -14.31
CA ARG A 215 -3.80 21.30 -14.31
C ARG A 215 -4.82 20.18 -14.42
N LEU A 216 -4.58 19.28 -15.37
CA LEU A 216 -5.37 18.07 -15.59
C LEU A 216 -4.65 16.88 -14.95
N VAL A 217 -5.37 16.11 -14.14
CA VAL A 217 -4.87 14.90 -13.49
C VAL A 217 -5.83 13.75 -13.78
N GLY A 218 -5.31 12.59 -14.15
CA GLY A 218 -6.08 11.36 -14.35
C GLY A 218 -5.83 10.37 -13.22
N ILE A 219 -6.87 9.72 -12.73
CA ILE A 219 -6.80 8.56 -11.83
C ILE A 219 -7.31 7.35 -12.61
N CYS A 220 -6.44 6.39 -12.88
CA CYS A 220 -6.78 5.15 -13.58
C CYS A 220 -6.50 3.90 -12.75
N GLY A 221 -6.96 2.73 -13.22
CA GLY A 221 -6.76 1.45 -12.53
C GLY A 221 -7.98 0.53 -12.62
N LEU A 222 -7.85 -0.67 -12.07
CA LEU A 222 -8.87 -1.73 -12.16
C LEU A 222 -10.23 -1.33 -11.56
N GLY A 223 -11.31 -1.95 -12.04
CA GLY A 223 -12.63 -1.84 -11.45
C GLY A 223 -12.61 -2.24 -9.96
N GLY A 224 -13.31 -1.49 -9.10
CA GLY A 224 -13.40 -1.81 -7.66
C GLY A 224 -12.15 -1.48 -6.82
N VAL A 225 -11.08 -0.94 -7.44
CA VAL A 225 -9.82 -0.58 -6.74
C VAL A 225 -9.94 0.65 -5.82
N GLY A 226 -11.03 1.41 -5.93
CA GLY A 226 -11.31 2.55 -5.04
C GLY A 226 -11.01 3.94 -5.62
N LYS A 227 -10.89 4.10 -6.95
CA LYS A 227 -10.61 5.40 -7.60
C LYS A 227 -11.61 6.50 -7.21
N THR A 228 -12.90 6.21 -7.32
CA THR A 228 -14.00 7.09 -6.88
C THR A 228 -13.85 7.47 -5.41
N THR A 229 -13.50 6.51 -4.55
CA THR A 229 -13.31 6.76 -3.11
C THR A 229 -12.15 7.70 -2.85
N LEU A 230 -11.00 7.49 -3.52
CA LEU A 230 -9.84 8.37 -3.42
C LEU A 230 -10.17 9.79 -3.90
N ALA A 231 -10.79 9.91 -5.06
CA ALA A 231 -11.11 11.21 -5.64
C ALA A 231 -12.14 11.99 -4.81
N ARG A 232 -13.15 11.28 -4.25
CA ARG A 232 -14.13 11.89 -3.34
C ARG A 232 -13.47 12.37 -2.06
N TYR A 233 -12.58 11.57 -1.48
CA TYR A 233 -11.81 11.95 -0.31
C TYR A 233 -10.95 13.21 -0.57
N ALA A 234 -10.27 13.24 -1.72
CA ALA A 234 -9.50 14.40 -2.14
C ALA A 234 -10.36 15.64 -2.38
N TYR A 235 -11.54 15.47 -2.99
CA TYR A 235 -12.48 16.55 -3.19
C TYR A 235 -12.94 17.15 -1.86
N GLU A 236 -13.35 16.32 -0.90
CA GLU A 236 -13.78 16.77 0.43
C GLU A 236 -12.67 17.53 1.17
N GLU A 237 -11.41 17.10 1.04
CA GLU A 237 -10.27 17.75 1.69
C GLU A 237 -9.86 19.07 1.01
N MET A 238 -9.82 19.09 -0.33
CA MET A 238 -9.12 20.14 -1.09
C MET A 238 -10.05 21.21 -1.67
N SER A 239 -11.33 20.89 -1.91
CA SER A 239 -12.30 21.75 -2.61
C SER A 239 -12.44 23.13 -1.97
N VAL A 240 -12.33 23.23 -0.64
CA VAL A 240 -12.39 24.47 0.14
C VAL A 240 -11.33 25.50 -0.26
N ASN A 241 -10.25 25.09 -0.94
CA ASN A 241 -9.19 25.97 -1.41
C ASN A 241 -9.52 26.65 -2.75
N PHE A 242 -10.68 26.34 -3.35
CA PHE A 242 -11.10 26.79 -4.67
C PHE A 242 -12.37 27.63 -4.58
N HIS A 243 -12.50 28.62 -5.48
CA HIS A 243 -13.66 29.53 -5.49
C HIS A 243 -14.91 28.86 -6.03
N VAL A 244 -14.72 27.88 -6.92
CA VAL A 244 -15.78 27.07 -7.50
C VAL A 244 -15.28 25.64 -7.51
N HIS A 245 -16.08 24.70 -7.03
CA HIS A 245 -15.72 23.30 -7.08
C HIS A 245 -16.94 22.43 -7.37
N MET A 246 -16.71 21.31 -8.02
CA MET A 246 -17.77 20.40 -8.45
C MET A 246 -17.25 18.96 -8.51
N PHE A 247 -18.08 18.03 -8.06
CA PHE A 247 -17.88 16.60 -8.26
C PHE A 247 -19.02 16.08 -9.14
N VAL A 248 -18.69 15.52 -10.29
CA VAL A 248 -19.65 14.94 -11.24
C VAL A 248 -19.56 13.43 -11.10
N ASP A 249 -20.60 12.83 -10.52
CA ASP A 249 -20.74 11.38 -10.36
C ASP A 249 -21.72 10.82 -11.41
N ASN A 250 -21.40 9.68 -12.01
CA ASN A 250 -22.29 9.03 -12.98
C ASN A 250 -23.53 8.41 -12.30
N SER A 251 -23.49 8.13 -10.99
CA SER A 251 -24.66 7.59 -10.26
C SER A 251 -25.68 8.65 -9.87
N GLU A 252 -25.30 9.93 -9.81
CA GLU A 252 -26.20 11.03 -9.47
C GLU A 252 -25.88 12.24 -10.35
N LYS A 253 -26.81 12.59 -11.25
CA LYS A 253 -26.78 13.84 -12.02
C LYS A 253 -27.07 15.06 -11.13
N ASN A 254 -26.39 15.19 -9.98
CA ASN A 254 -26.62 16.26 -9.00
C ASN A 254 -25.39 17.16 -8.91
N TYR A 255 -25.57 18.41 -9.33
CA TYR A 255 -24.59 19.48 -9.22
C TYR A 255 -24.67 20.10 -7.81
N HIS A 256 -23.63 19.94 -7.00
CA HIS A 256 -23.54 20.56 -5.68
C HIS A 256 -22.60 21.77 -5.69
N GLN A 257 -23.14 22.97 -5.51
CA GLN A 257 -22.39 24.18 -5.15
C GLN A 257 -22.77 24.57 -3.72
N ASP A 258 -21.79 24.83 -2.86
CA ASP A 258 -21.98 25.04 -1.40
C ASP A 258 -22.59 26.42 -1.04
N HIS A 259 -23.35 27.00 -1.95
CA HIS A 259 -24.22 28.16 -1.74
C HIS A 259 -25.60 27.87 -2.36
N GLN A 260 -26.39 27.06 -1.66
CA GLN A 260 -27.87 27.11 -1.65
C GLN A 260 -28.64 27.23 -2.99
N GLU A 261 -28.14 26.68 -4.10
CA GLU A 261 -28.93 26.49 -5.32
C GLU A 261 -28.72 25.08 -5.89
N THR A 262 -29.70 24.21 -5.64
CA THR A 262 -29.79 22.89 -6.26
C THR A 262 -30.22 23.07 -7.73
N PHE A 263 -29.34 22.80 -8.69
CA PHE A 263 -29.75 22.70 -10.10
C PHE A 263 -30.47 21.38 -10.32
N THR A 264 -31.79 21.39 -10.14
CA THR A 264 -32.64 20.30 -10.61
C THR A 264 -32.67 20.32 -12.14
N SER A 265 -32.42 19.17 -12.77
CA SER A 265 -32.54 18.99 -14.21
C SER A 265 -34.02 19.05 -14.63
N GLY A 266 -34.57 20.26 -14.72
CA GLY A 266 -35.78 20.58 -15.48
C GLY A 266 -35.39 20.99 -16.90
N GLU A 267 -36.21 20.61 -17.88
CA GLU A 267 -36.07 20.87 -19.31
C GLU A 267 -35.85 22.36 -19.66
N ILE A 268 -34.60 22.80 -19.54
CA ILE A 268 -34.13 24.11 -19.99
C ILE A 268 -33.02 23.84 -21.01
N GLN A 269 -33.17 24.38 -22.21
CA GLN A 269 -32.25 24.23 -23.35
C GLN A 269 -30.77 24.22 -22.92
N GLU A 270 -30.03 23.19 -23.34
CA GLU A 270 -28.58 22.96 -23.12
C GLU A 270 -27.75 24.24 -23.25
N ASP A 271 -28.06 25.10 -24.22
CA ASP A 271 -27.36 26.37 -24.47
C ASP A 271 -27.42 27.37 -23.30
N ALA A 272 -28.53 27.40 -22.55
CA ALA A 272 -28.72 28.36 -21.45
C ALA A 272 -27.99 27.94 -20.17
N GLN A 273 -27.99 26.64 -19.83
CA GLN A 273 -27.23 26.11 -18.69
C GLN A 273 -25.72 26.22 -18.92
N THR A 274 -25.26 25.92 -20.13
CA THR A 274 -23.87 26.05 -20.56
C THR A 274 -23.37 27.49 -20.45
N ALA A 275 -24.19 28.47 -20.87
CA ALA A 275 -23.88 29.89 -20.71
C ALA A 275 -23.83 30.35 -19.25
N VAL A 276 -24.72 29.83 -18.39
CA VAL A 276 -24.74 30.13 -16.95
C VAL A 276 -23.50 29.55 -16.26
N ILE A 277 -23.15 28.28 -16.51
CA ILE A 277 -21.96 27.62 -15.96
C ILE A 277 -20.68 28.35 -16.42
N LYS A 278 -20.59 28.70 -17.71
CA LYS A 278 -19.50 29.50 -18.27
C LYS A 278 -19.37 30.87 -17.61
N SER A 279 -20.50 31.53 -17.33
CA SER A 279 -20.53 32.82 -16.63
C SER A 279 -20.16 32.73 -15.14
N ALA A 280 -20.50 31.61 -14.48
CA ALA A 280 -20.21 31.35 -13.08
C ALA A 280 -18.75 30.92 -12.83
N LEU A 281 -18.16 30.15 -13.77
CA LEU A 281 -16.77 29.71 -13.73
C LEU A 281 -15.80 30.84 -14.08
N GLY A 282 -16.13 31.71 -15.03
CA GLY A 282 -15.61 33.08 -15.14
C GLY A 282 -14.10 33.29 -14.95
N GLN A 283 -13.25 32.37 -15.42
CA GLN A 283 -11.79 32.41 -15.20
C GLN A 283 -11.37 32.44 -13.72
N ARG A 284 -12.19 31.90 -12.82
CA ARG A 284 -11.88 31.72 -11.41
C ARG A 284 -11.09 30.43 -11.20
N ARG A 285 -10.30 30.41 -10.12
CA ARG A 285 -9.62 29.21 -9.66
C ARG A 285 -10.65 28.20 -9.14
N GLY A 286 -10.77 27.05 -9.79
CA GLY A 286 -11.76 26.03 -9.47
C GLY A 286 -11.24 24.59 -9.43
N MET A 287 -12.00 23.68 -8.82
CA MET A 287 -11.70 22.24 -8.75
C MET A 287 -12.85 21.41 -9.33
N LEU A 288 -12.57 20.59 -10.33
CA LEU A 288 -13.57 19.71 -10.95
C LEU A 288 -13.11 18.26 -10.83
N VAL A 289 -13.98 17.37 -10.35
CA VAL A 289 -13.76 15.92 -10.34
C VAL A 289 -14.83 15.25 -11.16
N ILE A 290 -14.43 14.32 -12.02
CA ILE A 290 -15.33 13.68 -12.97
C ILE A 290 -15.15 12.18 -12.87
N ASP A 291 -16.18 11.50 -12.38
CA ASP A 291 -16.18 10.06 -12.21
C ASP A 291 -16.70 9.33 -13.45
N CYS A 292 -15.91 8.35 -13.90
CA CYS A 292 -16.24 7.39 -14.95
C CYS A 292 -16.52 7.99 -16.33
N VAL A 293 -15.46 8.47 -16.98
CA VAL A 293 -15.58 8.81 -18.39
C VAL A 293 -15.51 7.55 -19.24
N ASP A 294 -16.66 7.12 -19.75
CA ASP A 294 -16.83 5.85 -20.47
C ASP A 294 -16.76 5.99 -21.99
N ASN A 295 -16.71 7.22 -22.51
CA ASN A 295 -16.56 7.49 -23.91
C ASN A 295 -15.86 8.82 -24.20
N LEU A 296 -15.22 8.89 -25.37
CA LEU A 296 -14.48 10.06 -25.84
C LEU A 296 -15.34 11.31 -26.05
N GLN A 297 -16.65 11.15 -26.25
CA GLN A 297 -17.54 12.29 -26.48
C GLN A 297 -17.73 13.10 -25.19
N GLN A 298 -17.99 12.42 -24.07
CA GLN A 298 -18.02 13.05 -22.75
C GLN A 298 -16.72 13.79 -22.44
N LEU A 299 -15.55 13.20 -22.74
CA LEU A 299 -14.24 13.86 -22.53
C LEU A 299 -14.09 15.16 -23.33
N LYS A 300 -14.59 15.18 -24.57
CA LYS A 300 -14.52 16.36 -25.43
C LYS A 300 -15.43 17.47 -24.91
N ASP A 301 -16.65 17.13 -24.52
CA ASP A 301 -17.59 18.08 -23.94
C ASP A 301 -17.03 18.66 -22.63
N ILE A 302 -16.35 17.83 -21.83
CA ILE A 302 -15.64 18.26 -20.64
C ILE A 302 -14.44 19.16 -20.97
N ALA A 303 -13.67 18.86 -22.02
CA ALA A 303 -12.53 19.68 -22.42
C ALA A 303 -12.97 21.11 -22.80
N GLU A 304 -14.19 21.28 -23.33
CA GLU A 304 -14.79 22.61 -23.53
C GLU A 304 -15.08 23.33 -22.20
N ILE A 305 -15.54 22.59 -21.16
CA ILE A 305 -15.76 23.10 -19.80
C ILE A 305 -14.45 23.48 -19.11
N VAL A 306 -13.38 22.68 -19.31
CA VAL A 306 -12.01 22.97 -18.81
C VAL A 306 -11.54 24.34 -19.30
N GLY A 307 -11.86 24.70 -20.55
CA GLY A 307 -11.52 25.99 -21.15
C GLY A 307 -12.15 27.21 -20.44
N TRP A 308 -13.11 27.03 -19.54
CA TRP A 308 -13.75 28.11 -18.79
C TRP A 308 -13.08 28.41 -17.45
N PHE A 309 -12.18 27.55 -16.98
CA PHE A 309 -11.45 27.72 -15.73
C PHE A 309 -10.29 28.71 -15.85
N GLY A 310 -9.98 29.40 -14.74
CA GLY A 310 -8.82 30.28 -14.65
C GLY A 310 -7.56 29.57 -14.16
N SER A 311 -6.43 30.24 -14.24
CA SER A 311 -5.15 29.73 -13.72
C SER A 311 -5.23 29.33 -12.24
N GLY A 312 -4.54 28.25 -11.88
CA GLY A 312 -4.57 27.64 -10.55
C GLY A 312 -5.69 26.61 -10.35
N SER A 313 -6.50 26.35 -11.38
CA SER A 313 -7.58 25.35 -11.33
C SER A 313 -7.07 23.92 -11.47
N ARG A 314 -7.83 22.96 -10.94
CA ARG A 314 -7.52 21.53 -10.97
C ARG A 314 -8.69 20.73 -11.50
N VAL A 315 -8.41 19.83 -12.43
CA VAL A 315 -9.42 18.94 -13.00
C VAL A 315 -8.93 17.50 -12.85
N ILE A 316 -9.74 16.66 -12.21
CA ILE A 316 -9.44 15.25 -11.95
C ILE A 316 -10.40 14.39 -12.76
N PHE A 317 -9.84 13.54 -13.61
CA PHE A 317 -10.57 12.54 -14.38
C PHE A 317 -10.41 11.18 -13.74
N ILE A 318 -11.49 10.39 -13.66
CA ILE A 318 -11.44 9.01 -13.19
C ILE A 318 -11.86 8.09 -14.32
N THR A 319 -11.03 7.09 -14.61
CA THR A 319 -11.34 6.09 -15.65
C THR A 319 -10.71 4.73 -15.33
N GLN A 320 -11.15 3.68 -16.00
CA GLN A 320 -10.43 2.39 -15.99
C GLN A 320 -9.38 2.35 -17.10
N GLU A 321 -9.58 3.09 -18.19
CA GLU A 321 -8.75 3.01 -19.39
C GLU A 321 -7.78 4.19 -19.49
N LYS A 322 -6.49 3.91 -19.32
CA LYS A 322 -5.44 4.92 -19.42
C LYS A 322 -5.39 5.58 -20.82
N SER A 323 -5.69 4.84 -21.87
CA SER A 323 -5.73 5.34 -23.26
C SER A 323 -6.65 6.53 -23.45
N LEU A 324 -7.79 6.57 -22.73
CA LEU A 324 -8.71 7.70 -22.79
C LEU A 324 -8.10 9.00 -22.25
N LEU A 325 -7.19 8.90 -21.27
CA LEU A 325 -6.48 10.05 -20.71
C LEU A 325 -5.43 10.59 -21.70
N ASP A 326 -4.74 9.68 -22.39
CA ASP A 326 -3.75 10.01 -23.41
C ASP A 326 -4.38 10.76 -24.59
N GLU A 327 -5.56 10.32 -25.05
CA GLU A 327 -6.30 10.97 -26.15
C GLU A 327 -6.74 12.42 -25.84
N VAL A 328 -6.94 12.73 -24.56
CA VAL A 328 -7.34 14.08 -24.09
C VAL A 328 -6.12 14.96 -23.77
N GLY A 329 -4.91 14.37 -23.77
CA GLY A 329 -3.69 15.09 -23.42
C GLY A 329 -3.54 15.34 -21.92
N VAL A 330 -4.05 14.43 -21.08
CA VAL A 330 -3.81 14.51 -19.63
C VAL A 330 -2.37 14.13 -19.34
N GLU A 331 -1.55 15.10 -18.93
CA GLU A 331 -0.11 14.91 -18.72
C GLU A 331 0.25 14.20 -17.41
N HIS A 332 -0.64 14.26 -16.41
CA HIS A 332 -0.40 13.72 -15.08
C HIS A 332 -1.37 12.59 -14.77
N VAL A 333 -0.87 11.36 -14.70
CA VAL A 333 -1.72 10.18 -14.47
C VAL A 333 -1.25 9.42 -13.24
N TYR A 334 -2.19 9.14 -12.33
CA TYR A 334 -2.02 8.29 -11.18
C TYR A 334 -2.72 6.95 -11.39
N GLU A 335 -1.95 5.88 -11.49
CA GLU A 335 -2.50 4.53 -11.56
C GLU A 335 -2.70 3.97 -10.15
N LEU A 336 -3.96 3.92 -9.71
CA LEU A 336 -4.33 3.40 -8.41
C LEU A 336 -4.25 1.87 -8.42
N GLN A 337 -3.32 1.37 -7.62
CA GLN A 337 -3.09 -0.06 -7.40
C GLN A 337 -3.97 -0.61 -6.28
N SER A 338 -4.12 -1.94 -6.25
CA SER A 338 -4.82 -2.65 -5.17
C SER A 338 -4.21 -2.39 -3.80
N LEU A 339 -4.97 -2.71 -2.75
CA LEU A 339 -4.53 -2.54 -1.38
C LEU A 339 -3.32 -3.42 -1.05
N ARG A 340 -2.48 -2.94 -0.14
CA ARG A 340 -1.46 -3.79 0.49
C ARG A 340 -2.14 -4.85 1.33
N TYR A 341 -1.40 -5.90 1.64
CA TYR A 341 -1.92 -7.04 2.38
C TYR A 341 -2.55 -6.65 3.73
N ASP A 342 -1.86 -5.83 4.52
CA ASP A 342 -2.29 -5.36 5.83
C ASP A 342 -3.53 -4.45 5.71
N GLU A 343 -3.54 -3.54 4.75
CA GLU A 343 -4.66 -2.66 4.42
C GLU A 343 -5.91 -3.48 3.99
N ALA A 344 -5.70 -4.47 3.13
CA ALA A 344 -6.74 -5.35 2.60
C ALA A 344 -7.33 -6.23 3.71
N LEU A 345 -6.48 -6.81 4.56
CA LEU A 345 -6.90 -7.61 5.71
C LEU A 345 -7.68 -6.76 6.70
N GLN A 346 -7.21 -5.54 7.00
CA GLN A 346 -7.90 -4.63 7.90
C GLN A 346 -9.28 -4.25 7.33
N LEU A 347 -9.36 -3.91 6.03
CA LEU A 347 -10.63 -3.57 5.37
C LEU A 347 -11.61 -4.75 5.35
N PHE A 348 -11.11 -5.95 5.06
CA PHE A 348 -11.90 -7.17 5.10
C PHE A 348 -12.42 -7.45 6.51
N CYS A 349 -11.57 -7.35 7.53
CA CYS A 349 -11.97 -7.59 8.93
C CYS A 349 -12.98 -6.57 9.43
N ARG A 350 -12.86 -5.30 9.02
CA ARG A 350 -13.89 -4.29 9.32
C ARG A 350 -15.24 -4.69 8.74
N SER A 351 -15.25 -5.28 7.54
CA SER A 351 -16.48 -5.71 6.86
C SER A 351 -17.04 -7.04 7.40
N ALA A 352 -16.17 -7.99 7.76
CA ALA A 352 -16.55 -9.34 8.18
C ALA A 352 -16.77 -9.48 9.70
N PHE A 353 -16.09 -8.68 10.52
CA PHE A 353 -16.07 -8.81 11.98
C PHE A 353 -16.38 -7.50 12.72
N ASN A 354 -16.48 -6.35 12.05
CA ASN A 354 -16.50 -5.02 12.67
C ASN A 354 -15.28 -4.74 13.57
N GLN A 355 -14.12 -5.32 13.21
CA GLN A 355 -12.86 -5.21 13.95
C GLN A 355 -11.70 -4.99 13.00
N GLN A 356 -10.54 -4.55 13.50
CA GLN A 356 -9.35 -4.34 12.66
C GLN A 356 -8.61 -5.65 12.33
N HIS A 357 -8.81 -6.69 13.13
CA HIS A 357 -8.11 -7.97 13.00
C HIS A 357 -9.12 -9.13 13.08
N PRO A 358 -8.83 -10.28 12.46
CA PRO A 358 -9.69 -11.44 12.56
C PRO A 358 -9.56 -12.09 13.94
N PRO A 359 -10.61 -12.78 14.44
CA PRO A 359 -10.48 -13.69 15.56
C PRO A 359 -9.46 -14.80 15.25
N THR A 360 -8.74 -15.30 16.25
CA THR A 360 -7.67 -16.31 16.07
C THR A 360 -8.12 -17.56 15.30
N SER A 361 -9.35 -18.02 15.50
CA SER A 361 -9.86 -19.20 14.78
C SER A 361 -10.22 -18.92 13.31
N PHE A 362 -10.39 -17.65 12.95
CA PHE A 362 -10.69 -17.21 11.58
C PHE A 362 -9.47 -16.64 10.85
N GLU A 363 -8.28 -16.60 11.46
CA GLU A 363 -7.08 -16.02 10.84
C GLU A 363 -6.84 -16.60 9.45
N SER A 364 -6.67 -17.92 9.32
CA SER A 364 -6.41 -18.57 8.03
C SER A 364 -7.50 -18.32 6.98
N LEU A 365 -8.77 -18.34 7.39
CA LEU A 365 -9.92 -18.08 6.54
C LEU A 365 -9.97 -16.62 6.06
N ALA A 366 -9.65 -15.68 6.94
CA ALA A 366 -9.59 -14.26 6.59
C ALA A 366 -8.46 -13.99 5.59
N LEU A 367 -7.28 -14.61 5.78
CA LEU A 367 -6.18 -14.48 4.82
C LEU A 367 -6.56 -15.02 3.44
N ARG A 368 -7.21 -16.19 3.40
CA ARG A 368 -7.68 -16.81 2.17
C ARG A 368 -8.77 -15.98 1.48
N ALA A 369 -9.68 -15.39 2.24
CA ALA A 369 -10.70 -14.50 1.71
C ALA A 369 -10.11 -13.23 1.06
N VAL A 370 -9.08 -12.64 1.67
CA VAL A 370 -8.36 -11.48 1.11
C VAL A 370 -7.73 -11.81 -0.24
N GLN A 371 -7.13 -13.00 -0.36
CA GLN A 371 -6.54 -13.49 -1.61
C GLN A 371 -7.60 -13.72 -2.70
N ILE A 372 -8.71 -14.39 -2.35
CA ILE A 372 -9.86 -14.60 -3.25
C ILE A 372 -10.39 -13.26 -3.76
N ALA A 373 -10.42 -12.24 -2.90
CA ALA A 373 -10.84 -10.89 -3.27
C ALA A 373 -9.82 -10.08 -4.08
N CYS A 374 -8.65 -10.65 -4.39
CA CYS A 374 -7.59 -10.04 -5.18
C CYS A 374 -7.16 -8.65 -4.67
N PHE A 375 -7.26 -8.43 -3.35
CA PHE A 375 -6.91 -7.16 -2.69
C PHE A 375 -7.72 -5.94 -3.17
N LEU A 376 -8.85 -6.15 -3.86
CA LEU A 376 -9.71 -5.08 -4.36
C LEU A 376 -10.67 -4.62 -3.25
N PRO A 377 -10.66 -3.33 -2.85
CA PRO A 377 -11.53 -2.81 -1.78
C PRO A 377 -13.00 -3.19 -1.91
N LEU A 378 -13.56 -3.10 -3.11
CA LEU A 378 -14.97 -3.42 -3.34
C LEU A 378 -15.26 -4.91 -3.12
N THR A 379 -14.43 -5.78 -3.71
CA THR A 379 -14.53 -7.24 -3.58
C THR A 379 -14.35 -7.67 -2.12
N LEU A 380 -13.39 -7.09 -1.41
CA LEU A 380 -13.15 -7.33 0.02
C LEU A 380 -14.38 -6.97 0.87
N LYS A 381 -14.98 -5.80 0.65
CA LYS A 381 -16.20 -5.37 1.35
C LYS A 381 -17.37 -6.29 1.08
N ILE A 382 -17.61 -6.65 -0.18
CA ILE A 382 -18.72 -7.55 -0.55
C ILE A 382 -18.51 -8.93 0.07
N LEU A 383 -17.33 -9.52 -0.09
CA LEU A 383 -17.03 -10.85 0.44
C LEU A 383 -17.11 -10.85 1.97
N GLY A 384 -16.48 -9.89 2.64
CA GLY A 384 -16.54 -9.76 4.10
C GLY A 384 -17.97 -9.61 4.61
N SER A 385 -18.78 -8.76 3.97
CA SER A 385 -20.20 -8.58 4.33
C SER A 385 -21.05 -9.82 4.05
N SER A 386 -20.68 -10.64 3.06
CA SER A 386 -21.36 -11.90 2.76
C SER A 386 -21.03 -13.02 3.76
N LEU A 387 -19.88 -12.92 4.42
CA LEU A 387 -19.38 -13.87 5.40
C LEU A 387 -19.68 -13.45 6.85
N HIS A 388 -20.06 -12.19 7.08
CA HIS A 388 -20.38 -11.64 8.39
C HIS A 388 -21.39 -12.51 9.16
N GLY A 389 -21.07 -12.82 10.41
CA GLY A 389 -21.93 -13.58 11.33
C GLY A 389 -22.03 -15.09 11.05
N LYS A 390 -21.33 -15.62 10.03
CA LYS A 390 -21.30 -17.07 9.73
C LYS A 390 -20.18 -17.80 10.48
N ASP A 391 -20.34 -19.10 10.68
CA ASP A 391 -19.36 -19.96 11.34
C ASP A 391 -18.20 -20.37 10.41
N GLU A 392 -17.11 -20.89 11.00
CA GLU A 392 -15.88 -21.29 10.27
C GLU A 392 -16.15 -22.30 9.16
N ARG A 393 -17.06 -23.24 9.39
CA ARG A 393 -17.43 -24.25 8.40
C ARG A 393 -18.11 -23.63 7.19
N THR A 394 -19.05 -22.71 7.42
CA THR A 394 -19.75 -22.02 6.33
C THR A 394 -18.79 -21.11 5.56
N TRP A 395 -17.83 -20.48 6.23
CA TRP A 395 -16.75 -19.73 5.57
C TRP A 395 -15.93 -20.64 4.67
N GLU A 396 -15.46 -21.78 5.17
CA GLU A 396 -14.70 -22.76 4.40
C GLU A 396 -15.47 -23.19 3.13
N GLU A 397 -16.74 -23.56 3.27
CA GLU A 397 -17.59 -23.99 2.15
C GLU A 397 -17.84 -22.86 1.12
N GLU A 398 -18.05 -21.62 1.56
CA GLU A 398 -18.27 -20.47 0.66
C GLU A 398 -16.98 -20.02 -0.04
N LEU A 399 -15.85 -20.00 0.67
CA LEU A 399 -14.56 -19.65 0.09
C LEU A 399 -14.13 -20.71 -0.93
N GLN A 400 -14.30 -21.99 -0.63
CA GLN A 400 -13.96 -23.08 -1.56
C GLN A 400 -14.73 -23.00 -2.89
N LYS A 401 -15.98 -22.51 -2.89
CA LYS A 401 -16.75 -22.30 -4.14
C LYS A 401 -16.19 -21.19 -5.01
N LEU A 402 -15.55 -20.20 -4.38
CA LEU A 402 -14.98 -19.03 -5.03
C LEU A 402 -13.52 -19.25 -5.47
N GLU A 403 -12.94 -20.40 -5.16
CA GLU A 403 -11.60 -20.77 -5.57
C GLU A 403 -11.56 -21.18 -7.05
N GLY A 404 -10.57 -20.65 -7.77
CA GLY A 404 -10.35 -20.94 -9.18
C GLY A 404 -9.90 -19.72 -9.95
N ASP A 405 -10.54 -19.48 -11.10
CA ASP A 405 -10.25 -18.38 -12.01
C ASP A 405 -10.61 -17.03 -11.39
N GLN A 406 -9.59 -16.23 -11.08
CA GLN A 406 -9.73 -14.94 -10.38
C GLN A 406 -10.70 -13.97 -11.06
N GLU A 407 -10.75 -13.95 -12.39
CA GLU A 407 -11.64 -13.05 -13.12
C GLU A 407 -13.10 -13.45 -12.93
N LYS A 408 -13.38 -14.76 -13.00
CA LYS A 408 -14.71 -15.31 -12.70
C LYS A 408 -15.09 -15.09 -11.24
N THR A 409 -14.14 -15.26 -10.32
CA THR A 409 -14.35 -15.03 -8.89
C THR A 409 -14.73 -13.58 -8.59
N ILE A 410 -14.03 -12.61 -9.19
CA ILE A 410 -14.38 -11.18 -9.06
C ILE A 410 -15.79 -10.93 -9.59
N ILE A 411 -16.13 -11.48 -10.77
CA ILE A 411 -17.47 -11.35 -11.36
C ILE A 411 -18.54 -11.98 -10.45
N GLU A 412 -18.28 -13.15 -9.88
CA GLU A 412 -19.21 -13.84 -8.98
C GLU A 412 -19.42 -13.09 -7.66
N VAL A 413 -18.35 -12.58 -7.06
CA VAL A 413 -18.46 -11.75 -5.85
C VAL A 413 -19.23 -10.46 -6.17
N MET A 414 -18.94 -9.80 -7.28
CA MET A 414 -19.65 -8.60 -7.72
C MET A 414 -21.13 -8.89 -8.04
N LYS A 415 -21.48 -10.05 -8.60
CA LYS A 415 -22.89 -10.45 -8.79
C LYS A 415 -23.66 -10.55 -7.47
N LYS A 416 -23.01 -10.98 -6.38
CA LYS A 416 -23.64 -11.03 -5.05
C LYS A 416 -24.06 -9.64 -4.53
N SER A 417 -23.43 -8.54 -4.97
CA SER A 417 -23.88 -7.19 -4.58
C SER A 417 -25.12 -6.73 -5.33
N TYR A 418 -25.22 -7.03 -6.63
CA TYR A 418 -26.39 -6.66 -7.45
C TYR A 418 -27.66 -7.45 -7.11
N ALA A 419 -27.54 -8.69 -6.64
CA ALA A 419 -28.68 -9.46 -6.18
C ALA A 419 -29.30 -8.86 -4.90
N ARG A 420 -28.47 -8.41 -3.94
CA ARG A 420 -28.94 -7.77 -2.70
C ARG A 420 -29.53 -6.38 -2.92
N ALA A 421 -29.02 -5.60 -3.87
CA ALA A 421 -29.55 -4.27 -4.20
C ALA A 421 -30.92 -4.30 -4.94
N ASN A 422 -31.36 -5.47 -5.42
CA ASN A 422 -32.65 -5.66 -6.09
C ASN A 422 -33.69 -6.38 -5.20
N GLU A 423 -33.35 -6.70 -3.95
CA GLU A 423 -34.24 -7.33 -2.97
C GLU A 423 -34.69 -6.35 -1.85
N GLU A 424 -34.22 -5.10 -1.90
CA GLU A 424 -34.73 -3.94 -1.13
C GLU A 424 -35.48 -2.99 -2.07
#